data_AF-A0A9E2JE66-F1
#
_entry.id   AF-A0A9E2JE66-F1
#
_cell.length_a   1.000
_cell.length_b   1.000
_cell.length_c   1.000
_cell.angle_alpha   90.00
_cell.angle_beta   90.00
_cell.angle_gamma   90.00
#
_symmetry.space_group_name_H-M   'P 1'
#
loop_
_entity.id
_entity.type
_entity.pdbx_description
1 polymer ?
#
loop_
_entity_poly.entity_id
_entity_poly.type
_entity_poly.pdbx_seq_one_letter_code
_entity_poly.pdbx_strand_id
1 'polypeptide(L)'
;MPAHTLTTQDTVSNGDEAGTYLGTTSLMIMGPGRKMAASISTFIEGQPATKMTNSTGQNGLNMNAPGANLVPSQFTVMVLS
;
A
#
# COMPACT_ATOMS: atom_id res chain seq x y z
N MET A 1 17.87 1.71 -7.42
CA MET A 1 16.74 1.02 -8.06
C MET A 1 15.48 1.43 -7.31
N PRO A 2 14.39 1.81 -7.97
CA PRO A 2 13.17 2.23 -7.29
C PRO A 2 12.54 1.05 -6.55
N ALA A 3 12.19 1.24 -5.29
CA ALA A 3 11.51 0.23 -4.48
C ALA A 3 10.51 0.89 -3.54
N HIS A 4 9.40 0.21 -3.29
CA HIS A 4 8.40 0.66 -2.33
C HIS A 4 8.76 0.15 -0.93
N THR A 5 8.69 1.05 0.04
CA THR A 5 8.90 0.80 1.47
C THR A 5 7.62 1.11 2.25
N LEU A 6 7.64 0.88 3.56
CA LEU A 6 6.48 1.17 4.42
C LEU A 6 6.06 2.65 4.42
N THR A 7 6.96 3.57 4.07
CA THR A 7 6.68 5.01 4.02
C THR A 7 6.07 5.45 2.69
N THR A 8 6.07 4.59 1.67
CA THR A 8 5.58 4.97 0.35
C THR A 8 4.06 5.04 0.32
N GLN A 9 3.54 6.12 -0.25
CA GLN A 9 2.11 6.33 -0.45
C GLN A 9 1.81 6.30 -1.95
N ASP A 10 0.78 5.54 -2.32
CA ASP A 10 0.24 5.54 -3.67
C ASP A 10 -0.58 6.82 -3.87
N THR A 11 -0.46 7.45 -5.03
CA THR A 11 -1.06 8.77 -5.29
C THR A 11 -2.60 8.73 -5.33
N VAL A 12 -3.17 7.64 -5.84
CA VAL A 12 -4.62 7.44 -5.96
C VAL A 12 -4.94 5.96 -5.69
N SER A 13 -5.94 5.71 -4.87
CA SER A 13 -6.60 4.41 -4.71
C SER A 13 -7.93 4.43 -5.48
N ASN A 14 -8.05 3.62 -6.53
CA ASN A 14 -9.23 3.57 -7.39
C ASN A 14 -9.80 2.15 -7.42
N GLY A 15 -11.12 2.01 -7.50
CA GLY A 15 -11.85 0.74 -7.47
C GLY A 15 -12.45 0.38 -6.10
N ASP A 16 -12.25 1.21 -5.07
CA ASP A 16 -12.84 1.06 -3.74
C ASP A 16 -13.83 2.19 -3.37
N GLU A 17 -14.32 2.93 -4.37
CA GLU A 17 -15.23 4.07 -4.21
C GLU A 17 -16.58 3.66 -3.63
N ALA A 18 -16.99 2.41 -3.86
CA ALA A 18 -18.19 1.81 -3.27
C ALA A 18 -17.95 1.22 -1.87
N GLY A 19 -16.76 1.39 -1.28
CA GLY A 19 -16.42 0.96 0.09
C GLY A 19 -17.29 1.64 1.16
N THR A 20 -16.92 1.51 2.46
CA THR A 20 -17.69 1.91 3.66
C THR A 20 -18.51 3.20 3.49
N TYR A 21 -19.71 3.10 2.91
CA TYR A 21 -20.62 4.21 2.63
C TYR A 21 -19.93 5.45 2.01
N LEU A 22 -19.36 5.33 0.80
CA LEU A 22 -18.68 6.44 0.10
C LEU A 22 -17.53 7.07 0.91
N GLY A 23 -16.82 6.23 1.67
CA GLY A 23 -15.69 6.66 2.48
C GLY A 23 -16.05 7.31 3.80
N THR A 24 -17.12 6.86 4.47
CA THR A 24 -17.50 7.36 5.81
C THR A 24 -16.39 7.16 6.86
N THR A 25 -15.49 6.18 6.69
CA THR A 25 -14.38 5.94 7.60
C THR A 25 -13.22 6.93 7.41
N SER A 26 -12.90 7.29 6.17
CA SER A 26 -11.79 8.20 5.85
C SER A 26 -12.19 9.62 5.49
N LEU A 27 -13.47 9.84 5.21
CA LEU A 27 -14.07 11.00 4.56
C LEU A 27 -13.45 11.34 3.19
N MET A 28 -12.75 10.40 2.57
CA MET A 28 -12.07 10.55 1.29
C MET A 28 -12.51 9.47 0.31
N ILE A 29 -12.72 9.90 -0.93
CA ILE A 29 -12.96 9.06 -2.10
C ILE A 29 -11.78 9.28 -3.04
N MET A 30 -11.19 8.19 -3.54
CA MET A 30 -9.99 8.23 -4.39
C MET A 30 -8.77 8.89 -3.70
N GLY A 31 -8.64 8.70 -2.39
CA GLY A 31 -7.52 9.19 -1.60
C GLY A 31 -6.24 8.36 -1.82
N PRO A 32 -5.13 8.71 -1.14
CA PRO A 32 -3.87 7.99 -1.28
C PRO A 32 -3.96 6.56 -0.70
N GLY A 33 -3.28 5.62 -1.33
CA GLY A 33 -3.11 4.26 -0.80
C GLY A 33 -1.88 4.19 0.10
N ARG A 34 -1.93 3.38 1.17
CA ARG A 34 -0.80 3.18 2.09
C ARG A 34 -0.41 1.72 2.22
N LYS A 35 0.88 1.46 2.42
CA LYS A 35 1.39 0.11 2.66
C LYS A 35 1.25 -0.22 4.15
N MET A 36 0.56 -1.32 4.47
CA MET A 36 0.24 -1.69 5.87
C MET A 36 1.20 -2.74 6.41
N ALA A 37 1.80 -3.52 5.52
CA ALA A 37 2.75 -4.56 5.85
C ALA A 37 4.04 -4.38 5.04
N ALA A 38 5.15 -4.78 5.63
CA ALA A 38 6.48 -4.79 5.03
C ALA A 38 7.26 -6.04 5.46
N SER A 39 8.41 -6.28 4.84
CA SER A 39 9.37 -7.29 5.25
C SER A 39 9.96 -6.94 6.62
N ILE A 40 10.21 -7.96 7.42
CA ILE A 40 10.94 -7.85 8.70
C ILE A 40 12.46 -8.04 8.52
N SER A 41 12.89 -8.66 7.42
CA SER A 41 14.28 -9.05 7.18
C SER A 41 15.00 -8.11 6.21
N THR A 42 14.27 -7.50 5.26
CA THR A 42 14.89 -6.67 4.23
C THR A 42 14.52 -5.21 4.40
N PHE A 43 15.54 -4.37 4.49
CA PHE A 43 15.42 -2.93 4.61
C PHE A 43 16.04 -2.27 3.39
N ILE A 44 15.33 -1.29 2.83
CA ILE A 44 15.80 -0.45 1.73
C ILE A 44 15.91 0.96 2.31
N GLU A 45 17.10 1.54 2.26
CA GLU A 45 17.38 2.87 2.82
C GLU A 45 16.97 3.01 4.30
N GLY A 46 17.16 1.93 5.08
CA GLY A 46 16.81 1.87 6.51
C GLY A 46 15.33 1.66 6.80
N GLN A 47 14.49 1.51 5.77
CA GLN A 47 13.05 1.33 5.92
C GLN A 47 12.63 -0.08 5.49
N PRO A 48 11.66 -0.70 6.18
CA PRO A 48 11.14 -2.01 5.81
C PRO A 48 10.65 -2.02 4.35
N ALA A 49 11.18 -2.93 3.53
CA ALA A 49 10.80 -3.07 2.13
C ALA A 49 9.39 -3.66 2.01
N THR A 50 8.59 -3.19 1.06
CA THR A 50 7.27 -3.78 0.80
C THR A 50 7.37 -4.92 -0.20
N LYS A 51 6.50 -5.91 -0.04
CA LYS A 51 6.52 -7.14 -0.84
C LYS A 51 5.25 -7.23 -1.68
N MET A 52 5.32 -8.05 -2.72
CA MET A 52 4.13 -8.55 -3.38
C MET A 52 3.26 -9.26 -2.33
N THR A 53 1.94 -9.19 -2.51
CA THR A 53 0.90 -9.69 -1.59
C THR A 53 0.85 -9.05 -0.21
N ASN A 54 1.67 -8.04 0.10
CA ASN A 54 1.49 -7.27 1.32
C ASN A 54 0.18 -6.51 1.30
N SER A 55 -0.47 -6.45 2.46
CA SER A 55 -1.70 -5.68 2.66
C SER A 55 -1.47 -4.18 2.46
N THR A 56 -2.40 -3.53 1.78
CA THR A 56 -2.49 -2.08 1.63
C THR A 56 -3.78 -1.57 2.26
N GLY A 57 -3.81 -0.28 2.57
CA GLY A 57 -5.02 0.40 2.96
C GLY A 57 -5.38 1.49 1.98
N GLN A 58 -6.62 1.46 1.54
CA GLN A 58 -7.14 2.40 0.57
C GLN A 58 -7.81 3.59 1.25
N ASN A 59 -7.77 4.73 0.56
CA ASN A 59 -8.36 6.00 0.98
C ASN A 59 -7.79 6.60 2.29
N GLY A 60 -6.47 6.70 2.41
CA GLY A 60 -5.80 7.52 3.44
C GLY A 60 -5.50 6.80 4.76
N LEU A 61 -5.41 7.55 5.87
CA LEU A 61 -4.98 7.05 7.19
C LEU A 61 -6.03 6.16 7.88
N ASN A 62 -7.30 6.55 7.80
CA ASN A 62 -8.40 5.71 8.23
C ASN A 62 -8.82 4.88 7.01
N MET A 63 -8.44 3.61 6.97
CA MET A 63 -8.63 2.77 5.79
C MET A 63 -10.13 2.52 5.54
N ASN A 64 -10.62 2.81 4.33
CA ASN A 64 -11.98 2.43 3.93
C ASN A 64 -12.07 0.95 3.58
N ALA A 65 -11.07 0.45 2.87
CA ALA A 65 -11.00 -0.93 2.42
C ALA A 65 -9.57 -1.47 2.48
N PRO A 66 -9.38 -2.73 2.93
CA PRO A 66 -8.10 -3.41 2.76
C PRO A 66 -7.87 -3.77 1.29
N GLY A 67 -6.61 -3.69 0.86
CA GLY A 67 -6.15 -4.14 -0.46
C GLY A 67 -4.88 -4.97 -0.35
N ALA A 68 -4.31 -5.33 -1.50
CA ALA A 68 -3.03 -6.02 -1.57
C ALA A 68 -2.19 -5.52 -2.75
N ASN A 69 -0.86 -5.50 -2.58
CA ASN A 69 0.07 -5.23 -3.66
C ASN A 69 0.18 -6.44 -4.60
N LEU A 70 -0.53 -6.41 -5.72
CA LEU A 70 -0.45 -7.49 -6.71
C LEU A 70 0.65 -7.28 -7.76
N VAL A 71 1.16 -6.05 -7.88
CA VAL A 71 2.27 -5.70 -8.78
C VAL A 71 3.52 -5.47 -7.94
N PRO A 72 4.67 -6.10 -8.28
CA PRO A 72 5.91 -5.85 -7.55
C PRO A 72 6.41 -4.42 -7.79
N SER A 73 7.07 -3.83 -6.79
CA SER A 73 7.62 -2.47 -6.89
C SER A 73 8.72 -2.32 -7.94
N GLN A 74 9.39 -3.42 -8.27
CA GLN A 74 10.37 -3.53 -9.35
C GLN A 74 10.38 -4.96 -9.88
N PHE A 75 10.69 -5.12 -11.16
CA PHE A 75 10.69 -6.43 -11.82
C PHE A 75 12.06 -7.14 -11.79
N THR A 76 13.12 -6.45 -11.36
CA THR A 76 14.49 -7.01 -11.38
C THR A 76 14.77 -7.92 -10.19
N VAL A 77 14.34 -7.53 -8.98
CA VAL A 77 14.53 -8.33 -7.76
C VAL A 77 13.24 -8.28 -6.94
N MET A 78 12.72 -9.44 -6.57
CA MET A 78 11.51 -9.58 -5.75
C MET A 78 11.88 -9.98 -4.32
N VAL A 79 11.35 -9.22 -3.36
CA VAL A 79 11.47 -9.54 -1.93
C VAL A 79 10.28 -10.41 -1.52
N LEU A 80 10.56 -11.62 -1.01
CA LEU A 80 9.55 -12.59 -0.58
C LEU A 80 9.45 -12.71 0.96
N SER A 81 10.56 -12.52 1.67
CA SER A 81 10.66 -12.61 3.13
C SER A 81 10.75 -11.24 3.77
#